data_AF-A0A2J0LYC3-F1
#
_entry.id   AF-A0A2J0LYC3-F1
#
_cell.length_a   1.000
_cell.length_b   1.000
_cell.length_c   1.000
_cell.angle_alpha   90.00
_cell.angle_beta   90.00
_cell.angle_gamma   90.00
#
_symmetry.space_group_name_H-M   'P 1'
#
loop_
_entity.id
_entity.type
_entity.pdbx_description
1 polymer ?
#
loop_
_entity_poly.entity_id
_entity_poly.type
_entity_poly.pdbx_seq_one_letter_code
_entity_poly.pdbx_strand_id
1 'polypeptide(L)'
;MDTTFEYCLKNSLLGVGWRVPSLRNTNNWDEYFAAASKVHDNLQQCKYIKRWVREGDLVWTRDVAGQYYLARVKSDWEYWISPESVEMDIDVANIFRCEILPVDIDAVPGKVVACFRATRTMQEIAD
;
A
#
# COMPACT_ATOMS: atom_id res chain seq x y z
N MET A 1 -16.44 -9.22 -2.24
CA MET A 1 -15.72 -8.02 -2.70
C MET A 1 -14.88 -7.53 -1.54
N ASP A 2 -13.58 -7.35 -1.76
CA ASP A 2 -12.66 -6.90 -0.71
C ASP A 2 -12.81 -5.39 -0.53
N THR A 3 -13.49 -5.00 0.54
CA THR A 3 -13.83 -3.60 0.87
C THR A 3 -12.58 -2.72 1.01
N THR A 4 -11.44 -3.31 1.39
CA THR A 4 -10.17 -2.57 1.53
C THR A 4 -9.61 -2.19 0.16
N PHE A 5 -9.60 -3.12 -0.79
CA PHE A 5 -9.04 -2.83 -2.11
C PHE A 5 -9.96 -1.91 -2.92
N GLU A 6 -11.28 -2.04 -2.79
CA GLU A 6 -12.23 -1.10 -3.39
C GLU A 6 -12.02 0.33 -2.89
N TYR A 7 -11.78 0.49 -1.59
CA TYR A 7 -11.44 1.79 -1.02
C TYR A 7 -10.13 2.34 -1.59
N CYS A 8 -9.11 1.50 -1.76
CA CYS A 8 -7.84 1.87 -2.38
C CYS A 8 -8.04 2.38 -3.81
N LEU A 9 -8.81 1.65 -4.63
CA LEU A 9 -9.15 2.03 -6.00
C LEU A 9 -9.92 3.36 -6.04
N LYS A 10 -10.95 3.50 -5.20
CA LYS A 10 -11.77 4.72 -5.13
C LYS A 10 -10.96 5.96 -4.76
N ASN A 11 -9.99 5.80 -3.86
CA ASN A 11 -9.20 6.91 -3.32
C ASN A 11 -7.82 7.09 -4.00
N SER A 12 -7.56 6.36 -5.09
CA SER A 12 -6.31 6.42 -5.86
C SER A 12 -5.07 6.30 -4.97
N LEU A 13 -5.08 5.28 -4.09
CA LEU A 13 -4.02 5.02 -3.13
C LEU A 13 -3.73 3.53 -3.03
N LEU A 14 -2.51 3.20 -2.63
CA LEU A 14 -2.13 1.88 -2.14
C LEU A 14 -1.33 2.07 -0.86
N GLY A 15 -1.27 1.03 -0.04
CA GLY A 15 -0.56 1.12 1.22
C GLY A 15 -0.67 -0.15 2.06
N VAL A 16 -0.19 -0.02 3.29
CA VAL A 16 -0.31 -1.04 4.34
C VAL A 16 -0.91 -0.43 5.59
N GLY A 17 -1.30 -1.30 6.54
CA GLY A 17 -1.91 -0.92 7.82
C GLY A 17 -0.96 -0.22 8.78
N TRP A 18 -0.96 -0.66 10.05
CA TRP A 18 -0.22 -0.05 11.16
C TRP A 18 -0.75 1.33 11.56
N ARG A 19 -2.08 1.41 11.68
CA ARG A 19 -2.76 2.56 12.27
C ARG A 19 -2.24 2.84 13.69
N VAL A 20 -2.05 4.12 14.01
CA VAL A 20 -1.68 4.63 15.34
C VAL A 20 -2.82 5.53 15.84
N PRO A 21 -3.66 5.07 16.78
CA PRO A 21 -4.90 5.77 17.16
C PRO A 21 -4.72 7.23 17.59
N SER A 22 -3.58 7.57 18.20
CA SER A 22 -3.30 8.90 18.73
C SER A 22 -2.64 9.85 17.72
N LEU A 23 -2.29 9.38 16.52
CA LEU A 23 -1.51 10.14 15.56
C LEU A 23 -2.42 10.75 14.50
N ARG A 24 -2.21 12.05 14.20
CA ARG A 24 -2.88 12.73 13.10
C ARG A 24 -2.19 12.44 11.77
N ASN A 25 -2.88 12.69 10.66
CA ASN A 25 -2.29 12.56 9.33
C ASN A 25 -1.01 13.40 9.24
N THR A 26 0.07 12.80 8.74
CA THR A 26 1.39 13.43 8.68
C THR A 26 2.21 12.85 7.53
N ASN A 27 3.05 13.70 6.94
CA ASN A 27 4.06 13.30 5.95
C ASN A 27 5.45 13.20 6.59
N ASN A 28 5.53 13.40 7.92
CA ASN A 28 6.77 13.28 8.66
C ASN A 28 6.97 11.83 9.11
N TRP A 29 7.92 11.15 8.46
CA TRP A 29 8.24 9.76 8.77
C TRP A 29 8.73 9.56 10.19
N ASP A 30 9.56 10.46 10.71
CA ASP A 30 10.14 10.31 12.04
C ASP A 30 9.07 10.47 13.13
N GLU A 31 8.11 11.38 12.91
CA GLU A 31 6.94 11.53 13.77
C GLU A 31 6.10 10.24 13.81
N TYR A 32 5.75 9.71 12.63
CA TYR A 32 5.03 8.45 12.53
C TYR A 32 5.80 7.30 13.18
N PHE A 33 7.07 7.13 12.82
CA PHE A 33 7.88 6.02 13.24
C PHE A 33 8.08 6.00 14.77
N ALA A 34 8.28 7.17 15.39
CA ALA A 34 8.39 7.30 16.84
C ALA A 34 7.08 6.96 17.57
N ALA A 35 5.92 7.32 17.00
CA ALA A 35 4.62 6.98 17.57
C ALA A 35 4.28 5.50 17.37
N ALA A 36 4.48 4.98 16.15
CA ALA A 36 4.20 3.60 15.79
C ALA A 36 5.06 2.59 16.57
N SER A 37 6.33 2.91 16.82
CA SER A 37 7.25 2.05 17.57
C SER A 37 6.86 1.85 19.05
N LYS A 38 5.91 2.63 19.56
CA LYS A 38 5.38 2.48 20.93
C LYS A 38 4.19 1.51 21.01
N VAL A 39 3.55 1.22 19.87
CA VAL A 39 2.29 0.47 19.82
C VAL A 39 2.39 -0.79 18.96
N HIS A 40 3.38 -0.88 18.07
CA HIS A 40 3.58 -2.00 17.16
C HIS A 40 4.99 -2.58 17.29
N ASP A 41 5.10 -3.90 17.39
CA ASP A 41 6.39 -4.59 17.57
C ASP A 41 7.22 -4.68 16.27
N ASN A 42 6.54 -4.66 15.12
CA ASN A 42 7.19 -4.86 13.82
C ASN A 42 6.66 -3.85 12.80
N LEU A 43 7.55 -3.00 12.28
CA LEU A 43 7.24 -1.96 11.29
C LEU A 43 7.99 -2.17 9.95
N GLN A 44 8.42 -3.39 9.65
CA GLN A 44 9.26 -3.67 8.47
C GLN A 44 8.54 -3.30 7.16
N GLN A 45 7.24 -3.53 7.06
CA GLN A 45 6.43 -3.22 5.88
C GLN A 45 6.31 -1.70 5.68
N CYS A 46 6.05 -0.94 6.75
CA CYS A 46 6.02 0.52 6.69
C CYS A 46 7.39 1.07 6.26
N LYS A 47 8.49 0.55 6.84
CA LYS A 47 9.87 0.90 6.44
C LYS A 47 10.13 0.56 4.97
N TYR A 48 9.59 -0.56 4.49
CA TYR A 48 9.73 -0.99 3.11
C TYR A 48 9.10 0.01 2.15
N ILE A 49 7.83 0.39 2.36
CA ILE A 49 7.17 1.45 1.57
C ILE A 49 8.00 2.72 1.60
N LYS A 50 8.36 3.19 2.80
CA LYS A 50 9.09 4.45 2.96
C LYS A 50 10.44 4.48 2.24
N ARG A 51 11.10 3.32 2.14
CA ARG A 51 12.42 3.17 1.54
C ARG A 51 12.34 3.06 0.01
N TRP A 52 11.41 2.25 -0.48
CA TRP A 52 11.44 1.75 -1.86
C TRP A 52 10.38 2.35 -2.76
N VAL A 53 9.32 2.95 -2.23
CA VAL A 53 8.26 3.53 -3.04
C VAL A 53 8.49 5.03 -3.16
N ARG A 54 8.65 5.49 -4.40
CA ARG A 54 8.88 6.88 -4.79
C ARG A 54 7.93 7.29 -5.90
N GLU A 55 7.71 8.60 -6.01
CA GLU A 55 6.97 9.16 -7.14
C GLU A 55 7.59 8.69 -8.48
N GLY A 56 6.75 8.22 -9.39
CA GLY A 56 7.15 7.67 -10.68
C GLY A 56 7.33 6.15 -10.72
N ASP A 57 7.41 5.48 -9.56
CA ASP A 57 7.54 4.02 -9.53
C ASP A 57 6.29 3.32 -10.06
N LEU A 58 6.50 2.09 -10.54
CA LEU A 58 5.44 1.18 -10.95
C LEU A 58 5.28 0.06 -9.92
N VAL A 59 4.06 -0.11 -9.43
CA VAL A 59 3.70 -1.11 -8.43
C VAL A 59 2.64 -2.04 -8.99
N TRP A 60 2.94 -3.34 -8.98
CA TRP A 60 1.96 -4.38 -9.27
C TRP A 60 1.18 -4.73 -8.01
N THR A 61 -0.13 -4.85 -8.15
CA THR A 61 -1.02 -5.40 -7.11
C THR A 61 -2.06 -6.32 -7.73
N ARG A 62 -2.74 -7.12 -6.90
CA ARG A 62 -3.78 -8.04 -7.32
C ARG A 62 -4.88 -8.07 -6.27
N ASP A 63 -6.13 -8.04 -6.69
CA ASP A 63 -7.25 -8.21 -5.78
C ASP A 63 -7.45 -9.69 -5.37
N VAL A 64 -8.41 -9.92 -4.48
CA VAL A 64 -8.78 -11.26 -4.02
C VAL A 64 -9.47 -12.11 -5.09
N ALA A 65 -10.02 -11.50 -6.14
CA ALA A 65 -10.62 -12.20 -7.28
C ALA A 65 -9.57 -12.64 -8.32
N GLY A 66 -8.32 -12.17 -8.18
CA GLY A 66 -7.22 -12.48 -9.08
C GLY A 66 -7.00 -11.46 -10.19
N GLN A 67 -7.74 -10.34 -10.21
CA GLN A 67 -7.53 -9.27 -11.17
C GLN A 67 -6.24 -8.51 -10.84
N TYR A 68 -5.37 -8.36 -11.84
CA TYR A 68 -4.11 -7.64 -11.71
C TYR A 68 -4.30 -6.16 -12.01
N TYR A 69 -3.49 -5.35 -11.33
CA TYR A 69 -3.47 -3.91 -11.52
C TYR A 69 -2.02 -3.43 -11.57
N LEU A 70 -1.77 -2.45 -12.43
CA LEU A 70 -0.54 -1.70 -12.47
C LEU A 70 -0.81 -0.28 -11.96
N ALA A 71 -0.11 0.09 -10.90
CA ALA A 71 -0.22 1.40 -10.28
C ALA A 71 1.02 2.23 -10.58
N ARG A 72 0.83 3.48 -11.02
CA ARG A 72 1.89 4.48 -11.15
C ARG A 72 1.84 5.43 -9.97
N VAL A 73 2.91 5.45 -9.17
CA VAL A 73 3.02 6.25 -7.96
C VAL A 73 3.08 7.75 -8.29
N LYS A 74 2.32 8.54 -7.54
CA LYS A 74 2.12 10.00 -7.71
C LYS A 74 2.58 10.82 -6.51
N SER A 75 2.91 10.17 -5.40
CA SER A 75 3.42 10.83 -4.21
C SER A 75 4.41 9.92 -3.48
N ASP A 76 5.29 10.53 -2.70
CA ASP A 76 5.99 9.81 -1.63
C ASP A 76 4.99 9.29 -0.57
N TRP A 77 5.55 8.53 0.39
CA TRP A 77 4.84 8.02 1.56
C TRP A 77 4.16 9.14 2.38
N GLU A 78 2.94 8.86 2.85
CA GLU A 78 2.25 9.63 3.89
C GLU A 78 1.53 8.68 4.87
N TYR A 79 1.42 9.12 6.12
CA TYR A 79 0.50 8.52 7.08
C TYR A 79 -0.84 9.23 6.99
N TRP A 80 -1.87 8.52 6.54
CA TRP A 80 -3.17 9.12 6.28
C TRP A 80 -4.32 8.17 6.61
N ILE A 81 -5.29 8.69 7.35
CA ILE A 81 -6.53 8.02 7.72
C ILE A 81 -7.68 8.95 7.34
N SER A 82 -8.69 8.43 6.66
CA SER A 82 -9.97 9.13 6.44
C SER A 82 -11.04 8.69 7.42
N PRO A 83 -12.06 9.54 7.69
CA PRO A 83 -13.23 9.11 8.45
C PRO A 83 -13.87 7.83 7.89
N GLU A 84 -13.98 7.72 6.56
CA GLU A 84 -14.48 6.52 5.85
C GLU A 84 -13.64 5.28 6.19
N SER A 85 -12.31 5.37 6.19
CA SER A 85 -11.45 4.22 6.54
C SER A 85 -11.60 3.80 8.01
N VAL A 86 -11.95 4.73 8.90
CA VAL A 86 -12.21 4.41 10.31
C VAL A 86 -13.57 3.72 10.45
N GLU A 87 -14.60 4.28 9.83
CA GLU A 87 -15.97 3.75 9.88
C GLU A 87 -16.08 2.35 9.27
N MET A 88 -15.35 2.10 8.17
CA MET A 88 -15.33 0.82 7.46
C MET A 88 -14.27 -0.17 7.99
N ASP A 89 -13.55 0.18 9.06
CA ASP A 89 -12.46 -0.62 9.63
C ASP A 89 -11.37 -1.04 8.60
N ILE A 90 -10.99 -0.12 7.72
CA ILE A 90 -10.00 -0.35 6.66
C ILE A 90 -8.59 -0.12 7.21
N ASP A 91 -7.81 -1.19 7.37
CA ASP A 91 -6.43 -1.12 7.87
C ASP A 91 -5.41 -0.76 6.76
N VAL A 92 -5.57 0.44 6.20
CA VAL A 92 -4.63 1.06 5.25
C VAL A 92 -4.37 2.49 5.73
N ALA A 93 -3.19 2.71 6.33
CA ALA A 93 -2.84 3.99 6.96
C ALA A 93 -1.48 4.52 6.50
N ASN A 94 -0.55 3.64 6.10
CA ASN A 94 0.72 4.00 5.50
C ASN A 94 0.58 3.89 3.99
N ILE A 95 0.37 5.03 3.33
CA ILE A 95 -0.06 5.05 1.94
C ILE A 95 0.94 5.78 1.04
N PHE A 96 0.73 5.60 -0.24
CA PHE A 96 1.22 6.47 -1.31
C PHE A 96 0.09 6.63 -2.33
N ARG A 97 0.00 7.80 -2.95
CA ARG A 97 -0.99 8.07 -3.99
C ARG A 97 -0.54 7.46 -5.30
N CYS A 98 -1.49 6.94 -6.07
CA CYS A 98 -1.18 6.33 -7.35
C CYS A 98 -2.37 6.38 -8.32
N GLU A 99 -2.04 6.36 -9.60
CA GLU A 99 -2.99 6.06 -10.67
C GLU A 99 -3.02 4.56 -10.88
N ILE A 100 -4.18 3.91 -10.73
CA ILE A 100 -4.30 2.45 -10.74
C ILE A 100 -5.11 2.01 -11.96
N LEU A 101 -4.56 1.11 -12.78
CA LEU A 101 -5.20 0.59 -13.97
C LEU A 101 -5.31 -0.94 -13.91
N PRO A 102 -6.47 -1.53 -14.26
CA PRO A 102 -6.58 -2.97 -14.40
C PRO A 102 -5.75 -3.45 -15.60
N VAL A 103 -5.19 -4.65 -15.49
CA VAL A 103 -4.39 -5.29 -16.54
C VAL A 103 -4.89 -6.71 -16.76
N ASP A 104 -5.18 -7.04 -18.01
CA ASP A 104 -5.55 -8.40 -18.41
C ASP A 104 -4.42 -9.38 -18.10
N ILE A 105 -4.77 -10.58 -17.64
CA ILE A 105 -3.78 -11.59 -17.22
C ILE A 105 -2.76 -11.93 -18.33
N ASP A 106 -3.19 -11.91 -19.59
CA ASP A 106 -2.34 -12.20 -20.76
C ASP A 106 -1.26 -11.13 -21.00
N ALA A 107 -1.44 -9.93 -20.44
CA ALA A 107 -0.47 -8.84 -20.48
C ALA A 107 0.44 -8.77 -19.24
N VAL A 108 0.22 -9.63 -18.23
CA VAL A 108 1.02 -9.65 -16.99
C VAL A 108 2.27 -10.49 -17.20
N PRO A 109 3.49 -9.95 -16.98
CA PRO A 109 4.72 -10.73 -17.09
C PRO A 109 4.72 -11.94 -16.15
N GLY A 110 5.17 -13.11 -16.62
CA GLY A 110 5.18 -14.34 -15.83
C GLY A 110 5.94 -14.22 -14.49
N LYS A 111 6.99 -13.39 -14.44
CA LYS A 111 7.73 -13.07 -13.20
C LYS A 111 6.85 -12.37 -12.16
N VAL A 112 6.01 -11.42 -12.60
CA VAL A 112 5.00 -10.76 -11.74
C VAL A 112 3.99 -11.79 -11.23
N VAL A 113 3.49 -12.67 -12.10
CA VAL A 113 2.54 -13.72 -11.69
C VAL A 113 3.17 -14.63 -10.62
N ALA A 114 4.43 -15.02 -10.79
CA ALA A 114 5.16 -15.85 -9.82
C ALA A 114 5.34 -15.15 -8.46
N CYS A 115 5.54 -13.82 -8.45
CA CYS A 115 5.67 -13.02 -7.24
C CYS A 115 4.47 -13.13 -6.28
N PHE A 116 3.24 -13.27 -6.80
CA PHE A 116 2.02 -13.39 -6.00
C PHE A 116 1.72 -14.81 -5.50
N ARG A 117 2.57 -15.80 -5.80
CA ARG A 117 2.43 -17.17 -5.26
C ARG A 117 3.00 -17.29 -3.85
N ALA A 118 4.00 -16.48 -3.51
CA ALA A 118 4.58 -16.44 -2.17
C ALA A 118 3.75 -15.54 -1.26
N THR A 119 3.61 -15.92 0.01
CA THR A 119 2.96 -15.08 1.03
C THR A 119 3.88 -13.95 1.47
N ARG A 120 3.98 -12.90 0.65
CA ARG A 120 4.76 -11.70 0.93
C ARG A 120 3.90 -10.46 0.69
N THR A 121 3.93 -9.52 1.63
CA THR A 121 3.14 -8.28 1.56
C THR A 121 3.64 -7.35 0.47
N MET A 122 4.97 -7.19 0.34
CA MET A 122 5.61 -6.37 -0.70
C MET A 122 6.98 -6.94 -1.04
N GLN A 123 7.40 -6.78 -2.29
CA GLN A 123 8.75 -7.08 -2.73
C GLN A 123 9.12 -6.30 -3.99
N GLU A 124 10.40 -6.04 -4.15
CA GLU A 124 11.00 -5.51 -5.36
C GLU A 124 11.04 -6.60 -6.42
N ILE A 125 10.81 -6.22 -7.68
CA ILE A 125 11.04 -7.08 -8.82
C ILE A 125 12.42 -6.74 -9.36
N ALA A 126 13.45 -7.33 -8.75
CA ALA A 126 14.84 -7.22 -9.22
C ALA A 126 15.14 -8.33 -10.24
N ASP A 127 16.03 -8.06 -11.20
CA ASP A 127 16.49 -9.03 -12.19
C ASP A 127 17.43 -10.11 -11.65
#